data_AF-F6F2J3-F1
#
_entry.id   AF-F6F2J3-F1
#
_cell.length_a   1.000
_cell.length_b   1.000
_cell.length_c   1.000
_cell.angle_alpha   90.00
_cell.angle_beta   90.00
_cell.angle_gamma   90.00
#
_symmetry.space_group_name_H-M   'P 1'
#
loop_
_entity.id
_entity.type
_entity.pdbx_description
1 polymer ?
#
loop_
_entity_poly.entity_id
_entity_poly.type
_entity_poly.pdbx_seq_one_letter_code
_entity_poly.pdbx_strand_id
1 'polypeptide(L)'
;MARHTEEDFARAKREIAKQPGHSGEVTNYQIALHLERSPGGGLYKQLDEWRAGNRSADTRMPSERQRGIVATMQQVNDDIWSVTVTLRRNFAEPDTVAMRQVYAERDDAYKEKERLAALLAESRSRERVLVNELAALRLSRDFHSAQMQLAANRLSAGLRVSRPKRLVEPITE
;
A
#
# COMPACT_ATOMS: atom_id res chain seq x y z
N MET A 1 -3.38 -24.10 -26.94
CA MET A 1 -3.64 -23.33 -25.70
C MET A 1 -4.75 -22.33 -25.99
N ALA A 2 -5.92 -22.46 -25.35
CA ALA A 2 -7.00 -21.49 -25.51
C ALA A 2 -6.57 -20.15 -24.90
N ARG A 3 -6.62 -19.07 -25.67
CA ARG A 3 -6.28 -17.73 -25.17
C ARG A 3 -7.48 -17.20 -24.37
N HIS A 4 -7.30 -16.98 -23.07
CA HIS A 4 -8.32 -16.38 -22.21
C HIS A 4 -8.46 -14.89 -22.53
N THR A 5 -9.70 -14.40 -22.55
CA THR A 5 -10.01 -12.98 -22.82
C THR A 5 -9.97 -12.17 -21.53
N GLU A 6 -9.79 -10.85 -21.62
CA GLU A 6 -9.79 -9.97 -20.43
C GLU A 6 -11.09 -10.08 -19.62
N GLU A 7 -12.22 -10.34 -20.28
CA GLU A 7 -13.51 -10.58 -19.64
C GLU A 7 -13.51 -11.86 -18.77
N ASP A 8 -12.79 -12.89 -19.20
CA ASP A 8 -12.61 -14.12 -18.43
C ASP A 8 -11.79 -13.86 -17.16
N PHE A 9 -10.71 -13.09 -17.26
CA PHE A 9 -9.90 -12.69 -16.09
C PHE A 9 -10.73 -11.85 -15.09
N ALA A 10 -11.55 -10.93 -15.58
CA ALA A 10 -12.43 -10.11 -14.74
C ALA A 10 -13.53 -10.95 -14.06
N ARG A 11 -14.13 -11.92 -14.77
CA ARG A 11 -15.10 -12.87 -14.21
C ARG A 11 -14.46 -13.72 -13.11
N ALA A 12 -13.31 -14.33 -13.40
CA ALA A 12 -12.58 -15.16 -12.46
C ALA A 12 -12.17 -14.39 -11.20
N LYS A 13 -11.70 -13.14 -11.35
CA LYS A 13 -11.39 -12.26 -10.20
C LYS A 13 -12.61 -12.05 -9.29
N ARG A 14 -13.79 -11.80 -9.87
CA ARG A 14 -15.04 -11.62 -9.10
C ARG A 14 -15.52 -12.90 -8.44
N GLU A 15 -15.36 -14.04 -9.10
CA GLU A 15 -15.79 -15.33 -8.55
C GLU A 15 -14.90 -15.78 -7.39
N ILE A 16 -13.58 -15.62 -7.51
CA ILE A 16 -12.63 -15.93 -6.41
C ILE A 16 -12.90 -15.02 -5.21
N ALA A 17 -13.12 -13.72 -5.44
CA ALA A 17 -13.41 -12.75 -4.39
C ALA A 17 -14.72 -13.04 -3.63
N LYS A 18 -15.67 -13.77 -4.26
CA LYS A 18 -16.94 -14.17 -3.64
C LYS A 18 -16.86 -15.50 -2.88
N GLN A 19 -15.74 -16.23 -2.96
CA GLN A 19 -15.61 -17.51 -2.26
C GLN A 19 -15.51 -17.29 -0.74
N PRO A 20 -16.28 -18.04 0.06
CA PRO A 20 -16.21 -17.93 1.51
C PRO A 20 -14.81 -18.29 2.00
N GLY A 21 -14.20 -17.39 2.77
CA GLY A 21 -12.81 -17.53 3.28
C GLY A 21 -11.74 -16.83 2.44
N HIS A 22 -12.11 -16.14 1.34
CA HIS A 22 -11.18 -15.26 0.64
C HIS A 22 -11.10 -13.90 1.32
N SER A 23 -9.93 -13.55 1.87
CA SER A 23 -9.63 -12.21 2.37
C SER A 23 -8.37 -11.68 1.68
N GLY A 24 -8.48 -10.52 1.03
CA GLY A 24 -7.36 -9.86 0.35
C GLY A 24 -7.52 -9.75 -1.17
N GLU A 25 -6.43 -9.35 -1.82
CA GLU A 25 -6.38 -9.14 -3.26
C GLU A 25 -6.20 -10.46 -4.02
N VAL A 26 -7.04 -10.69 -5.04
CA VAL A 26 -6.95 -11.86 -5.89
C VAL A 26 -5.71 -11.77 -6.79
N THR A 27 -4.81 -12.75 -6.67
CA THR A 27 -3.56 -12.80 -7.43
C THR A 27 -3.74 -13.37 -8.83
N ASN A 28 -2.88 -12.97 -9.77
CA ASN A 28 -2.89 -13.49 -11.15
C ASN A 28 -2.75 -15.02 -11.21
N TYR A 29 -2.01 -15.62 -10.26
CA TYR A 29 -1.89 -17.07 -10.13
C TYR A 29 -3.23 -17.74 -9.78
N GLN A 30 -3.97 -17.18 -8.82
CA GLN A 30 -5.29 -17.68 -8.45
C GLN A 30 -6.29 -17.56 -9.62
N ILE A 31 -6.20 -16.47 -10.39
CA ILE A 31 -7.03 -16.26 -11.57
C ILE A 31 -6.74 -17.30 -12.65
N ALA A 32 -5.47 -17.55 -12.97
CA ALA A 32 -5.08 -18.58 -13.94
C ALA A 32 -5.58 -19.98 -13.50
N LEU A 33 -5.40 -20.32 -12.22
CA LEU A 33 -5.84 -21.60 -11.67
C LEU A 33 -7.37 -21.76 -11.70
N HIS A 34 -8.11 -20.67 -11.44
CA HIS A 34 -9.57 -20.66 -11.50
C HIS A 34 -10.05 -20.79 -12.94
N LEU A 35 -9.43 -20.09 -13.89
CA LEU A 35 -9.75 -20.19 -15.32
C LEU A 35 -9.51 -21.57 -15.91
N GLU A 36 -8.54 -22.33 -15.42
CA GLU A 36 -8.36 -23.73 -15.80
C GLU A 36 -9.43 -24.64 -15.21
N ARG A 37 -9.94 -24.31 -14.01
CA ARG A 37 -10.90 -25.11 -13.22
C ARG A 37 -12.37 -24.70 -13.39
N SER A 38 -12.67 -23.58 -14.04
CA SER A 38 -14.04 -23.12 -14.28
C SER A 38 -14.73 -23.95 -15.36
N PRO A 39 -16.06 -24.13 -15.30
CA PRO A 39 -16.82 -24.69 -16.42
C PRO A 39 -16.56 -23.88 -17.70
N GLY A 40 -16.01 -24.53 -18.73
CA GLY A 40 -15.56 -23.88 -19.98
C GLY A 40 -14.08 -23.46 -20.03
N GLY A 41 -13.33 -23.64 -18.95
CA GLY A 41 -11.87 -23.46 -18.88
C GLY A 41 -11.09 -24.50 -19.69
N GLY A 42 -9.79 -24.32 -19.91
CA GLY A 42 -8.99 -25.23 -20.77
C GLY A 42 -9.10 -26.71 -20.40
N LEU A 43 -9.06 -27.03 -19.11
CA LEU A 43 -9.18 -28.40 -18.59
C LEU A 43 -10.63 -28.90 -18.57
N TYR A 44 -11.59 -28.07 -18.13
CA TYR A 44 -13.01 -28.43 -18.14
C TYR A 44 -13.58 -28.59 -19.55
N LYS A 45 -13.16 -27.74 -20.48
CA LYS A 45 -13.52 -27.81 -21.90
C LYS A 45 -12.97 -29.07 -22.54
N GLN A 46 -11.73 -29.47 -22.23
CA GLN A 46 -11.18 -30.76 -22.65
C GLN A 46 -11.97 -31.94 -22.06
N LEU A 47 -12.42 -31.83 -20.80
CA LEU A 47 -13.25 -32.83 -20.14
C LEU A 47 -14.66 -32.92 -20.74
N ASP A 48 -15.26 -31.79 -21.08
CA ASP A 48 -16.57 -31.73 -21.72
C ASP A 48 -16.50 -32.13 -23.20
N GLU A 49 -15.44 -31.78 -23.92
CA GLU A 49 -15.14 -32.26 -25.28
C GLU A 49 -14.89 -33.78 -25.27
N TRP A 50 -14.18 -34.30 -24.25
CA TRP A 50 -14.01 -35.74 -24.06
C TRP A 50 -15.34 -36.44 -23.72
N ARG A 51 -16.17 -35.85 -22.85
CA ARG A 51 -17.53 -36.35 -22.55
C ARG A 51 -18.47 -36.25 -23.75
N ALA A 52 -18.35 -35.23 -24.58
CA ALA A 52 -19.13 -35.05 -25.80
C ALA A 52 -18.67 -36.01 -26.91
N GLY A 53 -17.37 -36.27 -27.02
CA GLY A 53 -16.78 -37.30 -27.87
C GLY A 53 -17.22 -38.72 -27.46
N ASN A 54 -17.32 -38.98 -26.15
CA ASN A 54 -17.91 -40.23 -25.66
C ASN A 54 -19.42 -40.33 -25.89
N ARG A 55 -20.16 -39.22 -25.80
CA ARG A 55 -21.61 -39.17 -26.12
C ARG A 55 -21.93 -39.25 -27.62
N SER A 56 -20.97 -39.00 -28.50
CA SER A 56 -21.13 -39.22 -29.94
C SER A 56 -20.75 -40.64 -30.37
N ALA A 57 -20.07 -41.39 -29.49
CA ALA A 57 -19.87 -42.84 -29.62
C ALA A 57 -21.03 -43.68 -29.06
N ASP A 58 -22.10 -43.05 -28.55
CA ASP A 58 -23.22 -43.66 -27.82
C ASP A 58 -24.22 -44.45 -28.69
N THR A 59 -23.88 -44.76 -29.94
CA THR A 59 -24.58 -45.81 -30.72
C THR A 59 -23.89 -47.18 -30.64
N ARG A 60 -22.75 -47.29 -29.95
CA ARG A 60 -22.16 -48.59 -29.59
C ARG A 60 -21.93 -48.64 -28.09
N MET A 61 -22.81 -49.38 -27.40
CA MET A 61 -22.66 -49.78 -26.00
C MET A 61 -21.19 -50.11 -25.69
N PRO A 62 -20.54 -49.43 -24.74
CA PRO A 62 -19.14 -49.66 -24.44
C PRO A 62 -18.96 -51.08 -23.88
N SER A 63 -17.97 -51.79 -24.43
CA SER A 63 -17.59 -53.13 -23.98
C SER A 63 -17.29 -53.12 -22.46
N GLU A 64 -17.47 -54.26 -21.77
CA GLU A 64 -17.14 -54.36 -20.33
C GLU A 64 -15.72 -53.86 -20.02
N ARG A 65 -14.79 -54.03 -20.96
CA ARG A 65 -13.42 -53.53 -20.88
C ARG A 65 -13.33 -52.00 -20.82
N GLN A 66 -14.15 -51.29 -21.60
CA GLN A 66 -14.20 -49.82 -21.58
C GLN A 66 -14.83 -49.28 -20.29
N ARG A 67 -15.84 -49.97 -19.73
CA ARG A 67 -16.41 -49.62 -18.42
C ARG A 67 -15.40 -49.80 -17.28
N GLY A 68 -14.59 -50.86 -17.33
CA GLY A 68 -13.49 -51.08 -16.38
C GLY A 68 -12.40 -50.01 -16.46
N ILE A 69 -12.06 -49.55 -17.68
CA ILE A 69 -11.08 -48.47 -17.89
C ILE A 69 -11.60 -47.12 -17.36
N VAL A 70 -12.89 -46.82 -17.58
CA VAL A 70 -13.49 -45.58 -17.06
C VAL A 70 -13.54 -45.58 -15.53
N ALA A 71 -13.95 -46.69 -14.91
CA ALA A 71 -13.99 -46.82 -13.45
C ALA A 71 -12.60 -46.68 -12.82
N THR A 72 -11.57 -47.30 -13.43
CA THR A 72 -10.18 -47.17 -12.95
C THR A 72 -9.62 -45.77 -13.16
N MET A 73 -9.95 -45.07 -14.26
CA MET A 73 -9.59 -43.66 -14.44
C MET A 73 -10.26 -42.74 -13.42
N GLN A 74 -11.53 -43.01 -13.07
CA GLN A 74 -12.23 -42.27 -12.02
C GLN A 74 -11.59 -42.48 -10.66
N GLN A 75 -11.23 -43.72 -10.33
CA GLN A 75 -10.57 -44.03 -9.07
C GLN A 75 -9.18 -43.39 -8.96
N VAL A 76 -8.38 -43.41 -10.03
CA VAL A 76 -7.09 -42.69 -10.08
C VAL A 76 -7.29 -41.18 -9.91
N ASN A 77 -8.34 -40.62 -10.51
CA ASN A 77 -8.65 -39.20 -10.36
C ASN A 77 -9.05 -38.84 -8.92
N ASP A 78 -9.84 -39.71 -8.27
CA ASP A 78 -10.23 -39.56 -6.87
C ASP A 78 -9.01 -39.69 -5.92
N ASP A 79 -8.08 -40.59 -6.23
CA ASP A 79 -6.83 -40.76 -5.49
C ASP A 79 -5.91 -39.53 -5.64
N ILE A 80 -5.75 -39.01 -6.86
CA ILE A 80 -4.98 -37.78 -7.10
C ILE A 80 -5.61 -36.60 -6.35
N TRP A 81 -6.94 -36.53 -6.34
CA TRP A 81 -7.67 -35.50 -5.61
C TRP A 81 -7.48 -35.61 -4.09
N SER A 82 -7.55 -36.82 -3.55
CA SER A 82 -7.28 -37.10 -2.13
C SER A 82 -5.86 -36.67 -1.72
N VAL A 83 -4.85 -37.03 -2.53
CA VAL A 83 -3.46 -36.63 -2.29
C VAL A 83 -3.29 -35.12 -2.39
N THR A 84 -3.89 -34.47 -3.39
CA THR A 84 -3.77 -33.00 -3.54
C THR A 84 -4.51 -32.23 -2.44
N VAL A 85 -5.65 -32.72 -1.95
CA VAL A 85 -6.34 -32.16 -0.77
C VAL A 85 -5.48 -32.32 0.48
N THR A 86 -4.84 -33.48 0.66
CA THR A 86 -3.97 -33.76 1.80
C THR A 86 -2.73 -32.88 1.79
N LEU A 87 -2.07 -32.75 0.63
CA LEU A 87 -0.93 -31.85 0.45
C LEU A 87 -1.36 -30.39 0.67
N ARG A 88 -2.49 -29.94 0.09
CA ARG A 88 -2.99 -28.58 0.32
C ARG A 88 -3.27 -28.31 1.79
N ARG A 89 -3.81 -29.29 2.53
CA ARG A 89 -4.06 -29.16 3.98
C ARG A 89 -2.76 -29.14 4.79
N ASN A 90 -1.75 -29.89 4.36
CA ASN A 90 -0.44 -29.93 5.00
C ASN A 90 0.45 -28.71 4.66
N PHE A 91 0.18 -28.01 3.54
CA PHE A 91 0.90 -26.82 3.08
C PHE A 91 0.11 -25.51 3.20
N ALA A 92 -1.15 -25.55 3.62
CA ALA A 92 -1.92 -24.37 3.98
C ALA A 92 -1.37 -23.83 5.31
N GLU A 93 -0.41 -22.90 5.18
CA GLU A 93 0.29 -22.17 6.24
C GLU A 93 0.80 -23.05 7.38
N PRO A 94 2.11 -23.36 7.44
CA PRO A 94 2.67 -24.01 8.61
C PRO A 94 2.63 -23.01 9.78
N ASP A 95 1.52 -23.03 10.53
CA ASP A 95 1.29 -22.32 11.79
C ASP A 95 2.24 -22.88 12.86
N THR A 96 3.50 -22.59 12.63
CA THR A 96 4.65 -23.01 13.41
C THR A 96 4.96 -21.93 14.43
N VAL A 97 5.49 -22.35 15.57
CA VAL A 97 5.92 -21.44 16.63
C VAL A 97 6.90 -20.37 16.09
N ALA A 98 7.75 -20.75 15.11
CA ALA A 98 8.65 -19.82 14.43
C ALA A 98 7.93 -18.74 13.61
N MET A 99 6.87 -19.08 12.86
CA MET A 99 6.07 -18.07 12.14
C MET A 99 5.35 -17.13 13.10
N ARG A 100 4.81 -17.65 14.21
CA ARG A 100 4.17 -16.81 15.25
C ARG A 100 5.17 -15.83 15.87
N GLN A 101 6.41 -16.25 16.10
CA GLN A 101 7.49 -15.38 16.59
C GLN A 101 7.83 -14.29 15.58
N VAL A 102 8.00 -14.63 14.30
CA VAL A 102 8.26 -13.64 13.24
C VAL A 102 7.11 -12.63 13.11
N TYR A 103 5.86 -13.08 13.21
CA TYR A 103 4.72 -12.17 13.20
C TYR A 103 4.67 -11.25 14.43
N ALA A 104 5.02 -11.76 15.62
CA ALA A 104 5.11 -10.94 16.82
C ALA A 104 6.22 -9.88 16.71
N GLU A 105 7.42 -10.25 16.25
CA GLU A 105 8.53 -9.33 16.02
C GLU A 105 8.17 -8.27 14.98
N ARG A 106 7.48 -8.66 13.91
CA ARG A 106 6.96 -7.75 12.89
C ARG A 106 5.99 -6.74 13.51
N ASP A 107 5.04 -7.21 14.31
CA ASP A 107 4.02 -6.35 14.91
C ASP A 107 4.62 -5.38 15.93
N ASP A 108 5.63 -5.81 16.69
CA ASP A 108 6.37 -4.93 17.60
C ASP A 108 7.23 -3.91 16.84
N ALA A 109 7.85 -4.30 15.72
CA ALA A 109 8.54 -3.37 14.83
C ALA A 109 7.59 -2.32 14.23
N TYR A 110 6.35 -2.70 13.90
CA TYR A 110 5.34 -1.75 13.42
C TYR A 110 4.92 -0.76 14.51
N LYS A 111 4.71 -1.21 15.74
CA LYS A 111 4.40 -0.32 16.87
C LYS A 111 5.53 0.68 17.13
N GLU A 112 6.78 0.22 17.10
CA GLU A 112 7.92 1.12 17.31
C GLU A 112 8.06 2.12 16.15
N LYS A 113 7.81 1.69 14.91
CA LYS A 113 7.75 2.60 13.76
C LYS A 113 6.67 3.67 13.92
N GLU A 114 5.47 3.31 14.39
CA GLU A 114 4.40 4.27 14.66
C GLU A 114 4.78 5.24 15.77
N ARG A 115 5.39 4.75 16.85
CA ARG A 115 5.91 5.58 17.94
C ARG A 115 6.95 6.59 17.45
N LEU A 116 7.91 6.15 16.65
CA LEU A 116 8.93 7.02 16.06
C LEU A 116 8.33 8.04 15.10
N ALA A 117 7.32 7.64 14.31
CA ALA A 117 6.61 8.57 13.43
C ALA A 117 5.87 9.67 14.22
N ALA A 118 5.27 9.33 15.35
CA ALA A 118 4.62 10.29 16.25
C ALA A 118 5.64 11.27 16.85
N LEU A 119 6.77 10.77 17.35
CA LEU A 119 7.86 11.61 17.88
C LEU A 119 8.44 12.54 16.81
N LEU A 120 8.57 12.08 15.58
CA LEU A 120 9.06 12.88 14.47
C LEU A 120 8.05 13.98 14.06
N ALA A 121 6.75 13.67 14.09
CA ALA A 121 5.70 14.66 13.87
C ALA A 121 5.71 15.74 14.96
N GLU A 122 5.88 15.35 16.22
CA GLU A 122 6.02 16.26 17.36
C GLU A 122 7.29 17.11 17.28
N SER A 123 8.42 16.53 16.89
CA SER A 123 9.67 17.28 16.69
C SER A 123 9.52 18.34 15.59
N ARG A 124 8.89 17.99 14.46
CA ARG A 124 8.61 18.93 13.36
C ARG A 124 7.63 20.03 13.76
N SER A 125 6.64 19.73 14.60
CA SER A 125 5.71 20.76 15.08
C SER A 125 6.43 21.75 16.00
N ARG A 126 7.28 21.27 16.92
CA ARG A 126 8.14 22.11 17.75
C ARG A 126 9.11 22.95 16.93
N GLU A 127 9.74 22.37 15.90
CA GLU A 127 10.63 23.10 15.00
C GLU A 127 9.90 24.27 14.32
N ARG A 128 8.68 24.05 13.80
CA ARG A 128 7.87 25.13 13.21
C ARG A 128 7.54 26.23 14.21
N VAL A 129 7.21 25.88 15.45
CA VAL A 129 6.96 26.86 16.51
C VAL A 129 8.21 27.69 16.78
N LEU A 130 9.37 27.06 16.95
CA LEU A 130 10.64 27.76 17.19
C LEU A 130 11.04 28.67 16.03
N VAL A 131 10.83 28.23 14.78
CA VAL A 131 11.08 29.07 13.59
C VAL A 131 10.18 30.30 13.60
N ASN A 132 8.91 30.15 13.95
CA ASN A 132 7.98 31.28 14.04
C ASN A 132 8.34 32.23 15.18
N GLU A 133 8.71 31.71 16.35
CA GLU A 133 9.18 32.51 17.49
C GLU A 133 10.44 33.29 17.12
N LEU A 134 11.39 32.64 16.45
CA LEU A 134 12.64 33.28 16.02
C LEU A 134 12.38 34.37 14.98
N ALA A 135 11.43 34.16 14.05
CA ALA A 135 11.00 35.20 13.11
C ALA A 135 10.35 36.39 13.84
N ALA A 136 9.49 36.14 14.83
CA ALA A 136 8.86 37.18 15.63
C ALA A 136 9.90 38.00 16.44
N LEU A 137 10.88 37.33 17.04
CA LEU A 137 11.98 37.99 17.76
C LEU A 137 12.85 38.85 16.83
N ARG A 138 13.15 38.38 15.61
CA ARG A 138 13.87 39.16 14.60
C ARG A 138 13.10 40.43 14.23
N LEU A 139 11.80 40.33 13.96
CA LEU A 139 10.96 41.48 13.64
C LEU A 139 10.90 42.49 14.79
N SER A 140 10.76 42.03 16.03
CA SER A 140 10.77 42.89 17.22
C SER A 140 12.09 43.63 17.38
N ARG A 141 13.23 42.93 17.19
CA ARG A 141 14.56 43.53 17.26
C ARG A 141 14.75 44.60 16.18
N ASP A 142 14.37 44.30 14.94
CA ASP A 142 14.54 45.21 13.81
C ASP A 142 13.66 46.45 13.98
N PHE A 143 12.43 46.29 14.50
CA PHE A 143 11.55 47.40 14.86
C PHE A 143 12.14 48.28 15.98
N HIS A 144 12.67 47.66 17.04
CA HIS A 144 13.32 48.39 18.12
C HIS A 144 14.55 49.18 17.63
N SER A 145 15.37 48.57 16.76
CA SER A 145 16.51 49.25 16.13
C SER A 145 16.07 50.47 15.32
N ALA A 146 15.01 50.34 14.53
CA ALA A 146 14.43 51.45 13.77
C ALA A 146 13.91 52.58 14.69
N GLN A 147 13.27 52.24 15.82
CA GLN A 147 12.83 53.23 16.81
C GLN A 147 14.02 53.98 17.44
N MET A 148 15.09 53.26 17.79
CA MET A 148 16.31 53.86 18.35
C MET A 148 16.98 54.80 17.36
N GLN A 149 17.06 54.43 16.08
CA GLN A 149 17.58 55.31 15.02
C GLN A 149 16.71 56.55 14.84
N LEU A 150 15.38 56.41 14.86
CA LEU A 150 14.46 57.54 14.78
C LEU A 150 14.64 58.49 15.97
N ALA A 151 14.77 57.95 17.19
CA ALA A 151 15.01 58.74 18.39
C ALA A 151 16.36 59.49 18.32
N ALA A 152 17.43 58.81 17.90
CA ALA A 152 18.75 59.42 17.71
C ALA A 152 18.73 60.56 16.66
N ASN A 153 18.01 60.36 15.55
CA ASN A 153 17.83 61.38 14.52
C ASN A 153 17.05 62.60 15.05
N ARG A 154 15.98 62.37 15.83
CA ARG A 154 15.18 63.45 16.45
C ARG A 154 16.01 64.26 17.45
N LEU A 155 16.78 63.59 18.31
CA LEU A 155 17.69 64.27 19.25
C LEU A 155 18.75 65.09 18.51
N SER A 156 19.36 64.53 17.46
CA SER A 156 20.34 65.23 16.64
C SER A 156 19.75 66.46 15.94
N ALA A 157 18.51 66.37 15.44
CA ALA A 157 17.81 67.52 14.87
C ALA A 157 17.53 68.60 15.93
N GLY A 158 17.05 68.21 17.12
CA GLY A 158 16.83 69.12 18.23
C GLY A 158 18.09 69.87 18.66
N LEU A 159 19.24 69.19 18.71
CA LEU A 159 20.56 69.78 19.00
C LEU A 159 21.04 70.75 17.91
N ARG A 160 20.66 70.54 16.64
CA ARG A 160 20.98 71.49 15.56
C ARG A 160 20.15 72.76 15.65
N VAL A 161 18.88 72.64 16.06
CA VAL A 161 17.96 73.78 16.22
C VAL A 161 18.28 74.59 17.48
N SER A 162 18.80 73.97 18.54
CA SER A 162 19.14 74.65 19.79
C SER A 162 20.53 75.29 19.84
N ARG A 163 21.34 75.20 18.76
CA ARG A 163 22.63 75.92 18.71
C ARG A 163 22.37 77.43 18.75
N PRO A 164 22.81 78.16 19.78
CA PRO A 164 22.67 79.61 19.79
C PRO A 164 23.46 80.17 18.61
N LYS A 165 22.81 81.00 17.78
CA LYS A 165 23.51 81.78 16.76
C LYS A 165 24.57 82.59 17.49
N ARG A 166 25.86 82.30 17.21
CA ARG A 166 26.95 83.18 17.63
C ARG A 166 26.61 84.58 17.10
N LEU A 167 26.34 85.51 18.00
CA LEU A 167 26.28 86.93 17.68
C LEU A 167 27.68 87.30 17.19
N VAL A 168 27.82 87.50 15.89
CA VAL A 168 29.02 88.09 15.30
C VAL A 168 28.87 89.58 15.55
N GLU A 169 29.63 90.12 16.50
CA GLU A 169 29.73 91.57 16.67
C GLU A 169 30.35 92.17 15.39
N PRO A 170 29.77 93.24 14.84
CA PRO A 170 30.36 93.89 13.68
C PRO A 170 31.68 94.56 14.10
N ILE A 171 32.74 94.21 13.38
CA ILE A 171 34.02 94.92 13.47
C ILE A 171 33.77 96.33 12.93
N THR A 172 33.74 97.32 13.82
CA THR A 172 33.77 98.73 13.45
C THR A 172 35.22 99.16 13.22
N GLU A 173 35.47 99.75 12.04
CA GLU A 173 36.72 100.45 11.68
C GLU A 173 36.95 101.71 12.53
#